data_AF-A0A1A8RE69-F1
#
_entry.id   AF-A0A1A8RE69-F1
#
_cell.length_a   1.000
_cell.length_b   1.000
_cell.length_c   1.000
_cell.angle_alpha   90.00
_cell.angle_beta   90.00
_cell.angle_gamma   90.00
#
_symmetry.space_group_name_H-M   'P 1'
#
loop_
_entity.id
_entity.type
_entity.pdbx_description
1 polymer ?
#
loop_
_entity_poly.entity_id
_entity_poly.type
_entity_poly.pdbx_seq_one_letter_code
_entity_poly.pdbx_strand_id
1 'polypeptide(L)'
;WREKNGAFINREQLKLVKGMGPKSFQQCAGFIRINPLTLSSARATSQSAPAVPDKPVAKKGKGKVGVSIPNSLNPLDQTCIHPESYNVAQRFLSLVGGSVDQIGNACLRQCVENKVKASCVDELARAVDTTPETLQLIIDGLTQPPGFDIRQNFGQADFKRGIVSMSDLQVGAVLTGRVDNTTLFGSFVDIGVGRAGLIHKSNITLDKLPVSQRRRSLALGPGERVEVRVLNVDLQRGRIGLDLIRVLQ
;
A
#
# COMPACT_ATOMS: atom_id res chain seq x y z
N TRP A 1 -16.96 12.30 -17.26
CA TRP A 1 -15.95 13.13 -17.95
C TRP A 1 -14.94 12.25 -18.67
N ARG A 2 -14.29 11.28 -17.99
CA ARG A 2 -13.31 10.37 -18.60
C ARG A 2 -13.82 9.61 -19.84
N GLU A 3 -15.05 9.10 -19.80
CA GLU A 3 -15.67 8.42 -20.96
C GLU A 3 -15.81 9.32 -22.19
N LYS A 4 -15.93 10.64 -21.99
CA LYS A 4 -16.17 11.61 -23.07
C LYS A 4 -14.89 12.29 -23.56
N ASN A 5 -13.92 12.51 -22.67
CA ASN A 5 -12.71 13.31 -22.94
C ASN A 5 -11.41 12.51 -22.82
N GLY A 6 -11.49 11.21 -22.52
CA GLY A 6 -10.33 10.36 -22.29
C GLY A 6 -9.80 10.40 -20.86
N ALA A 7 -8.66 9.75 -20.64
CA ALA A 7 -8.01 9.70 -19.33
C ALA A 7 -7.45 11.08 -18.91
N PHE A 8 -7.40 11.33 -17.60
CA PHE A 8 -6.84 12.57 -17.05
C PHE A 8 -5.31 12.55 -17.18
N ILE A 9 -4.74 13.64 -17.71
CA ILE A 9 -3.30 13.85 -17.88
C ILE A 9 -2.68 14.42 -16.60
N ASN A 10 -3.40 15.31 -15.90
CA ASN A 10 -2.97 15.88 -14.63
C ASN A 10 -4.16 16.16 -13.70
N ARG A 11 -3.86 16.44 -12.43
CA ARG A 11 -4.89 16.66 -11.41
C ARG A 11 -5.72 17.89 -11.69
N GLU A 12 -5.14 18.92 -12.31
CA GLU A 12 -5.87 20.17 -12.58
C GLU A 12 -7.07 19.97 -13.50
N GLN A 13 -7.02 18.99 -14.41
CA GLN A 13 -8.16 18.62 -15.26
C GLN A 13 -9.37 18.12 -14.47
N LEU A 14 -9.21 17.70 -13.21
CA LEU A 14 -10.33 17.38 -12.33
C LEU A 14 -11.25 18.59 -12.16
N LYS A 15 -10.74 19.83 -12.19
CA LYS A 15 -11.57 21.04 -12.13
C LYS A 15 -12.56 21.17 -13.29
N LEU A 16 -12.35 20.45 -14.40
CA LEU A 16 -13.25 20.42 -15.56
C LEU A 16 -14.45 19.46 -15.39
N VAL A 17 -14.47 18.65 -14.33
CA VAL A 17 -15.59 17.75 -14.06
C VAL A 17 -16.79 18.56 -13.55
N LYS A 18 -17.97 18.35 -14.16
CA LYS A 18 -19.21 18.98 -13.71
C LYS A 18 -19.47 18.66 -12.24
N GLY A 19 -19.62 19.70 -11.42
CA GLY A 19 -19.84 19.58 -9.96
C GLY A 19 -18.55 19.61 -9.12
N MET A 20 -17.36 19.60 -9.74
CA MET A 20 -16.10 19.74 -9.03
C MET A 20 -15.78 21.22 -8.79
N GLY A 21 -16.15 21.72 -7.61
CA GLY A 21 -15.81 23.08 -7.16
C GLY A 21 -14.40 23.17 -6.54
N PRO A 22 -13.90 24.39 -6.27
CA PRO A 22 -12.57 24.58 -5.68
C PRO A 22 -12.38 23.87 -4.33
N LYS A 23 -13.40 23.89 -3.46
CA LYS A 23 -13.38 23.19 -2.17
C LYS A 23 -13.35 21.68 -2.36
N SER A 24 -14.20 21.13 -3.23
CA SER A 24 -14.22 19.71 -3.53
C SER A 24 -12.88 19.23 -4.08
N PHE A 25 -12.27 20.03 -4.98
CA PHE A 25 -10.94 19.76 -5.52
C PHE A 25 -9.88 19.73 -4.41
N GLN A 26 -9.83 20.74 -3.54
CA GLN A 26 -8.87 20.79 -2.44
C GLN A 26 -9.01 19.58 -1.48
N GLN A 27 -10.23 19.10 -1.24
CA GLN A 27 -10.44 17.97 -0.34
C GLN A 27 -10.03 16.63 -0.96
N CYS A 28 -10.12 16.48 -2.28
CA CYS A 28 -9.90 15.18 -2.94
C CYS A 28 -8.58 15.07 -3.70
N ALA A 29 -7.93 16.17 -4.09
CA ALA A 29 -6.81 16.15 -5.02
C ALA A 29 -5.61 15.35 -4.49
N GLY A 30 -5.35 15.35 -3.19
CA GLY A 30 -4.26 14.57 -2.58
C GLY A 30 -4.47 13.05 -2.62
N PHE A 31 -5.72 12.59 -2.71
CA PHE A 31 -6.07 11.17 -2.72
C PHE A 31 -6.16 10.59 -4.15
N ILE A 32 -6.34 11.45 -5.15
CA ILE A 32 -6.47 11.02 -6.55
C ILE A 32 -5.08 10.96 -7.17
N ARG A 33 -4.61 9.77 -7.53
CA ARG A 33 -3.34 9.59 -8.23
C ARG A 33 -3.56 9.42 -9.74
N ILE A 34 -2.72 10.04 -10.55
CA ILE A 34 -2.74 9.92 -12.01
C ILE A 34 -1.49 9.19 -12.47
N ASN A 35 -1.66 7.94 -12.90
CA ASN A 35 -0.55 7.11 -13.37
C ASN A 35 -0.41 7.22 -14.90
N PRO A 36 0.75 7.64 -15.44
CA PRO A 36 0.95 7.77 -16.87
C PRO A 36 0.82 6.44 -17.63
N LEU A 37 1.05 5.29 -16.99
CA LEU A 37 0.83 3.97 -17.60
C LEU A 37 -0.65 3.72 -17.96
N THR A 38 -1.58 4.40 -17.28
CA THR A 38 -3.01 4.32 -17.63
C THR A 38 -3.39 5.18 -18.84
N LEU A 39 -2.53 6.13 -19.23
CA LEU A 39 -2.73 6.97 -20.41
C LEU A 39 -2.42 6.21 -21.72
N SER A 40 -1.40 5.35 -21.71
CA SER A 40 -1.01 4.55 -22.88
C SER A 40 -2.02 3.44 -23.18
N SER A 41 -2.59 2.81 -22.14
CA SER A 41 -3.62 1.78 -22.30
C SER A 41 -4.94 2.33 -22.89
N ALA A 42 -5.28 3.59 -22.60
CA ALA A 42 -6.44 4.27 -23.18
C ALA A 42 -6.27 4.63 -24.68
N ARG A 43 -5.02 4.82 -25.14
CA ARG A 43 -4.71 5.04 -26.57
C ARG A 43 -4.85 3.77 -27.41
N ALA A 44 -4.67 2.59 -26.81
CA ALA A 44 -4.81 1.31 -27.51
C ALA A 44 -6.27 0.91 -27.77
N THR A 45 -7.23 1.49 -27.05
CA THR A 45 -8.67 1.16 -27.15
C THR A 45 -9.49 2.17 -27.97
N SER A 46 -8.85 3.17 -28.57
CA SER A 46 -9.51 4.19 -29.40
C SER A 46 -8.79 4.39 -30.73
N GLN A 47 -8.86 3.40 -31.63
CA GLN A 47 -8.71 3.68 -33.05
C GLN A 47 -10.01 4.31 -33.57
N SER A 48 -9.86 5.37 -34.35
CA SER A 48 -10.86 6.26 -34.98
C SER A 48 -11.53 7.35 -34.12
N ALA A 49 -10.81 8.45 -33.88
CA ALA A 49 -11.39 9.81 -33.94
C ALA A 49 -10.27 10.85 -34.19
N PRO A 50 -10.51 11.91 -35.00
CA PRO A 50 -9.47 12.77 -35.54
C PRO A 50 -8.90 13.74 -34.50
N ALA A 51 -7.67 14.17 -34.74
CA ALA A 51 -7.03 15.29 -34.05
C ALA A 51 -7.99 16.49 -34.01
N VAL A 52 -8.40 16.89 -32.81
CA VAL A 52 -9.24 18.09 -32.63
C VAL A 52 -8.31 19.30 -32.68
N PRO A 53 -8.51 20.25 -33.62
CA PRO A 53 -7.73 21.48 -33.66
C PRO A 53 -8.16 22.42 -32.53
N ASP A 54 -7.21 23.23 -32.06
CA ASP A 54 -7.44 24.37 -31.18
C ASP A 54 -8.62 25.23 -31.65
N LYS A 55 -9.73 25.20 -30.92
CA LYS A 55 -10.75 26.26 -30.99
C LYS A 55 -11.28 26.62 -29.60
N PRO A 56 -11.41 27.91 -29.30
CA PRO A 56 -11.85 28.41 -28.00
C PRO A 56 -13.37 28.26 -27.88
N VAL A 57 -13.83 27.60 -26.81
CA VAL A 57 -15.26 27.56 -26.50
C VAL A 57 -15.65 28.87 -25.81
N ALA A 58 -16.06 29.84 -26.62
CA ALA A 58 -16.77 31.03 -26.14
C ALA A 58 -18.18 30.64 -25.67
N LYS A 59 -18.45 30.79 -24.37
CA LYS A 59 -19.81 30.94 -23.84
C LYS A 59 -19.89 32.23 -23.03
N LYS A 60 -20.60 33.21 -23.57
CA LYS A 60 -21.00 34.45 -22.91
C LYS A 60 -21.78 34.10 -21.63
N GLY A 61 -21.26 34.52 -20.49
CA GLY A 61 -21.89 34.41 -19.17
C GLY A 61 -20.95 35.01 -18.13
N LYS A 62 -21.40 36.09 -17.47
CA LYS A 62 -20.61 37.04 -16.67
C LYS A 62 -19.66 36.37 -15.65
N GLY A 63 -18.39 36.76 -15.69
CA GLY A 63 -17.45 36.79 -14.55
C GLY A 63 -16.99 35.45 -13.96
N LYS A 64 -16.12 34.71 -14.66
CA LYS A 64 -15.19 33.75 -14.02
C LYS A 64 -13.84 33.79 -14.73
N VAL A 65 -12.79 34.07 -13.97
CA VAL A 65 -11.38 34.04 -14.40
C VAL A 65 -11.09 32.69 -15.04
N GLY A 66 -10.78 32.69 -16.34
CA GLY A 66 -10.45 31.47 -17.08
C GLY A 66 -9.13 30.91 -16.59
N VAL A 67 -9.15 29.78 -15.92
CA VAL A 67 -7.94 29.05 -15.53
C VAL A 67 -7.49 28.26 -16.77
N SER A 68 -6.42 28.72 -17.42
CA SER A 68 -5.75 27.95 -18.47
C SER A 68 -5.06 26.74 -17.83
N ILE A 69 -5.67 25.56 -17.95
CA ILE A 69 -5.12 24.33 -17.39
C ILE A 69 -4.05 23.79 -18.36
N PRO A 70 -2.79 23.67 -17.94
CA PRO A 70 -1.74 23.11 -18.78
C PRO A 70 -2.06 21.65 -19.12
N ASN A 71 -1.79 21.24 -20.34
CA ASN A 71 -2.02 19.86 -20.80
C ASN A 71 -0.76 18.99 -20.65
N SER A 72 0.13 19.36 -19.73
CA SER A 72 1.40 18.68 -19.46
C SER A 72 1.27 17.68 -18.32
N LEU A 73 2.03 16.59 -18.41
CA LEU A 73 2.17 15.60 -17.34
C LEU A 73 2.96 16.21 -16.18
N ASN A 74 2.45 16.05 -14.95
CA ASN A 74 3.18 16.38 -13.74
C ASN A 74 3.49 15.08 -12.97
N PRO A 75 4.77 14.68 -12.83
CA PRO A 75 5.10 13.44 -12.12
C PRO A 75 4.69 13.46 -10.64
N LEU A 76 4.53 14.64 -10.01
CA LEU A 76 4.04 14.77 -8.64
C LEU A 76 2.59 14.29 -8.47
N ASP A 77 1.79 14.24 -9.54
CA ASP A 77 0.41 13.74 -9.51
C ASP A 77 0.31 12.22 -9.22
N GLN A 78 1.44 11.52 -9.25
CA GLN A 78 1.54 10.11 -8.87
C GLN A 78 1.73 9.91 -7.36
N THR A 79 2.08 10.97 -6.63
CA THR A 79 2.43 10.94 -5.20
C THR A 79 1.24 11.33 -4.32
N CYS A 80 1.37 11.17 -3.00
CA CYS A 80 0.39 11.68 -2.03
C CYS A 80 0.50 13.21 -1.79
N ILE A 81 1.43 13.89 -2.45
CA ILE A 81 1.67 15.33 -2.28
C ILE A 81 0.47 16.09 -2.84
N HIS A 82 -0.11 16.98 -2.04
CA HIS A 82 -1.23 17.79 -2.48
C HIS A 82 -0.77 18.89 -3.45
N PRO A 83 -1.56 19.28 -4.48
CA PRO A 83 -1.19 20.34 -5.41
C PRO A 83 -0.85 21.70 -4.79
N GLU A 84 -1.38 22.01 -3.60
CA GLU A 84 -1.02 23.22 -2.85
C GLU A 84 0.45 23.25 -2.42
N SER A 85 1.06 22.07 -2.29
CA SER A 85 2.43 21.88 -1.81
C SER A 85 3.42 21.58 -2.93
N TYR A 86 3.04 21.68 -4.21
CA TYR A 86 3.95 21.42 -5.34
C TYR A 86 5.14 22.37 -5.38
N ASN A 87 4.92 23.65 -5.08
CA ASN A 87 5.99 24.64 -5.01
C ASN A 87 7.02 24.29 -3.92
N VAL A 88 6.53 23.81 -2.76
CA VAL A 88 7.37 23.36 -1.64
C VAL A 88 8.15 22.11 -2.04
N ALA A 89 7.50 21.14 -2.67
CA ALA A 89 8.16 19.92 -3.14
C ALA A 89 9.26 20.21 -4.17
N GLN A 90 9.03 21.14 -5.10
CA GLN A 90 10.05 21.56 -6.07
C GLN A 90 11.26 22.21 -5.40
N ARG A 91 11.04 23.14 -4.47
CA ARG A 91 12.13 23.77 -3.70
C ARG A 91 12.92 22.74 -2.89
N PHE A 92 12.23 21.78 -2.27
CA PHE A 92 12.87 20.70 -1.53
C PHE A 92 13.72 19.81 -2.45
N LEU A 93 13.21 19.47 -3.65
CA LEU A 93 13.97 18.72 -4.66
C LEU A 93 15.24 19.45 -5.09
N SER A 94 15.16 20.77 -5.33
CA SER A 94 16.34 21.59 -5.65
C SER A 94 17.37 21.59 -4.50
N LEU A 95 16.91 21.57 -3.25
CA LEU A 95 17.77 21.53 -2.06
C LEU A 95 18.46 20.17 -1.86
N VAL A 96 17.79 19.08 -2.25
CA VAL A 96 18.33 17.71 -2.20
C VAL A 96 19.19 17.39 -3.43
N GLY A 97 19.06 18.16 -4.52
CA GLY A 97 19.74 17.92 -5.79
C GLY A 97 19.06 16.85 -6.65
N GLY A 98 17.77 16.60 -6.44
CA GLY A 98 16.98 15.61 -7.16
C GLY A 98 16.13 16.21 -8.29
N SER A 99 15.82 15.40 -9.30
CA SER A 99 14.83 15.76 -10.33
C SER A 99 13.45 15.17 -10.04
N VAL A 100 12.40 15.81 -10.56
CA VAL A 100 11.00 15.35 -10.52
C VAL A 100 10.83 14.01 -11.26
N ASP A 101 11.72 13.69 -12.19
CA ASP A 101 11.70 12.41 -12.93
C ASP A 101 12.27 11.23 -12.13
N GLN A 102 12.94 11.51 -11.01
CA GLN A 102 13.60 10.51 -10.16
C GLN A 102 12.74 10.08 -8.96
N ILE A 103 11.46 10.46 -8.93
CA ILE A 103 10.53 10.12 -7.84
C ILE A 103 10.42 8.61 -7.67
N GLY A 104 10.52 8.13 -6.43
CA GLY A 104 10.47 6.71 -6.07
C GLY A 104 11.74 5.91 -6.39
N ASN A 105 12.77 6.54 -6.95
CA ASN A 105 14.03 5.90 -7.30
C ASN A 105 14.95 5.79 -6.07
N ALA A 106 15.75 4.72 -5.98
CA ALA A 106 16.58 4.45 -4.80
C ALA A 106 17.64 5.55 -4.55
N CYS A 107 18.17 6.15 -5.62
CA CYS A 107 19.14 7.25 -5.53
C CYS A 107 18.52 8.50 -4.86
N LEU A 108 17.32 8.90 -5.28
CA LEU A 108 16.62 10.04 -4.67
C LEU A 108 16.32 9.77 -3.20
N ARG A 109 15.86 8.56 -2.87
CA ARG A 109 15.61 8.15 -1.48
C ARG A 109 16.87 8.30 -0.62
N GLN A 110 18.01 7.83 -1.11
CA GLN A 110 19.27 7.94 -0.39
C GLN A 110 19.73 9.39 -0.23
N CYS A 111 19.56 10.23 -1.25
CA CYS A 111 19.85 11.67 -1.16
C CYS A 111 18.99 12.36 -0.10
N VAL A 112 17.68 12.06 -0.08
CA VAL A 112 16.75 12.60 0.92
C VAL A 112 17.14 12.12 2.32
N GLU A 113 17.38 10.82 2.51
CA GLU A 113 17.80 10.28 3.81
C GLU A 113 19.12 10.87 4.30
N ASN A 114 20.11 11.04 3.42
CA ASN A 114 21.38 11.67 3.77
C ASN A 114 21.18 13.13 4.18
N LYS A 115 20.28 13.86 3.50
CA LYS A 115 19.98 15.25 3.83
C LYS A 115 19.24 15.39 5.16
N VAL A 116 18.29 14.49 5.43
CA VAL A 116 17.55 14.43 6.71
C VAL A 116 18.46 13.99 7.87
N LYS A 117 19.48 13.17 7.61
CA LYS A 117 20.51 12.84 8.62
C LYS A 117 21.46 13.99 8.89
N ALA A 118 21.78 14.79 7.87
CA ALA A 118 22.70 15.92 7.99
C ALA A 118 22.04 17.19 8.56
N SER A 119 20.73 17.38 8.34
CA SER A 119 19.97 18.55 8.77
C SER A 119 18.64 18.11 9.36
N CYS A 120 18.23 18.69 10.49
CA CYS A 120 16.97 18.33 11.12
C CYS A 120 15.77 18.68 10.21
N VAL A 121 14.69 17.90 10.31
CA VAL A 121 13.45 18.13 9.54
C VAL A 121 12.90 19.54 9.78
N ASP A 122 13.01 20.07 10.99
CA ASP A 122 12.60 21.43 11.33
C ASP A 122 13.38 22.52 10.59
N GLU A 123 14.69 22.34 10.40
CA GLU A 123 15.54 23.29 9.68
C GLU A 123 15.23 23.27 8.18
N LEU A 124 15.03 22.07 7.64
CA LEU A 124 14.62 21.89 6.26
C LEU A 124 13.23 22.49 6.02
N ALA A 125 12.29 22.33 6.97
CA ALA A 125 10.95 22.90 6.85
C ALA A 125 11.01 24.44 6.81
N ARG A 126 11.83 25.05 7.65
CA ARG A 126 12.08 26.51 7.63
C ARG A 126 12.73 26.96 6.32
N ALA A 127 13.70 26.21 5.79
CA ALA A 127 14.38 26.56 4.54
C ALA A 127 13.44 26.54 3.30
N VAL A 128 12.39 25.73 3.36
CA VAL A 128 11.41 25.55 2.27
C VAL A 128 10.09 26.29 2.56
N ASP A 129 10.04 27.08 3.64
CA ASP A 129 8.86 27.85 4.09
C ASP A 129 7.61 26.98 4.32
N THR A 130 7.75 25.87 5.05
CA THR A 130 6.66 24.93 5.33
C THR A 130 6.67 24.44 6.79
N THR A 131 5.65 23.67 7.18
CA THR A 131 5.61 23.00 8.48
C THR A 131 6.35 21.66 8.44
N PRO A 132 6.93 21.19 9.56
CA PRO A 132 7.63 19.92 9.59
C PRO A 132 6.73 18.73 9.20
N GLU A 133 5.45 18.77 9.53
CA GLU A 133 4.48 17.72 9.16
C GLU A 133 4.23 17.68 7.65
N THR A 134 4.08 18.84 7.03
CA THR A 134 3.90 18.96 5.58
C THR A 134 5.17 18.50 4.86
N LEU A 135 6.34 18.81 5.41
CA LEU A 135 7.60 18.35 4.86
C LEU A 135 7.76 16.83 4.97
N GLN A 136 7.38 16.22 6.09
CA GLN A 136 7.36 14.76 6.23
C GLN A 136 6.47 14.11 5.17
N LEU A 137 5.27 14.65 4.93
CA LEU A 137 4.39 14.15 3.87
C LEU A 137 5.02 14.26 2.48
N ILE A 138 5.76 15.34 2.21
CA ILE A 138 6.50 15.52 0.96
C ILE A 138 7.63 14.50 0.85
N ILE A 139 8.42 14.30 1.92
CA ILE A 139 9.48 13.30 1.98
C ILE A 139 8.93 11.91 1.70
N ASP A 140 7.84 11.53 2.37
CA ASP A 140 7.15 10.26 2.15
C ASP A 140 6.67 10.14 0.70
N GLY A 141 6.05 11.18 0.16
CA GLY A 141 5.56 11.21 -1.22
C GLY A 141 6.66 11.07 -2.28
N LEU A 142 7.85 11.64 -2.05
CA LEU A 142 8.99 11.57 -2.97
C LEU A 142 9.76 10.24 -2.86
N THR A 143 9.80 9.64 -1.67
CA THR A 143 10.56 8.42 -1.39
C THR A 143 9.78 7.14 -1.68
N GLN A 144 8.44 7.19 -1.64
CA GLN A 144 7.57 6.07 -1.96
C GLN A 144 7.68 5.71 -3.46
N PRO A 145 7.76 4.41 -3.80
CA PRO A 145 7.76 3.98 -5.19
C PRO A 145 6.42 4.31 -5.88
N PRO A 146 6.41 4.51 -7.20
CA PRO A 146 5.18 4.74 -7.94
C PRO A 146 4.21 3.56 -7.75
N GLY A 147 2.99 3.86 -7.30
CA GLY A 147 1.98 2.84 -7.01
C GLY A 147 2.10 2.16 -5.64
N PHE A 148 2.89 2.72 -4.72
CA PHE A 148 2.95 2.27 -3.33
C PHE A 148 1.53 2.12 -2.74
N ASP A 149 1.27 0.95 -2.16
CA ASP A 149 0.04 0.64 -1.46
C ASP A 149 0.42 0.12 -0.08
N ILE A 150 0.07 0.89 0.95
CA ILE A 150 0.29 0.54 2.36
C ILE A 150 -0.30 -0.84 2.71
N ARG A 151 -1.29 -1.31 1.94
CA ARG A 151 -1.94 -2.60 2.16
C ARG A 151 -1.08 -3.81 1.79
N GLN A 152 -0.05 -3.65 0.96
CA GLN A 152 0.81 -4.77 0.56
C GLN A 152 1.71 -5.28 1.69
N ASN A 153 1.98 -4.45 2.70
CA ASN A 153 2.79 -4.81 3.86
C ASN A 153 1.98 -5.47 4.98
N PHE A 154 0.65 -5.52 4.88
CA PHE A 154 -0.14 -6.35 5.78
C PHE A 154 0.14 -7.79 5.36
N GLY A 155 0.73 -8.56 6.28
CA GLY A 155 1.36 -9.85 6.00
C GLY A 155 0.64 -10.68 4.95
N GLN A 156 1.41 -11.25 4.02
CA GLN A 156 0.89 -12.16 3.00
C GLN A 156 -0.06 -13.17 3.67
N ALA A 157 -1.16 -13.46 2.96
CA ALA A 157 -2.16 -14.41 3.41
C ALA A 157 -1.48 -15.64 4.02
N ASP A 158 -1.83 -15.92 5.27
CA ASP A 158 -1.26 -16.99 6.09
C ASP A 158 -1.47 -18.39 5.51
N PHE A 159 -2.14 -18.53 4.37
CA PHE A 159 -2.54 -19.81 3.83
C PHE A 159 -1.83 -20.07 2.51
N LYS A 160 -1.22 -21.25 2.39
CA LYS A 160 -0.74 -21.74 1.08
C LYS A 160 -1.93 -21.79 0.13
N ARG A 161 -1.89 -20.96 -0.92
CA ARG A 161 -2.93 -20.91 -1.96
C ARG A 161 -3.11 -22.31 -2.57
N GLY A 162 -4.18 -23.00 -2.21
CA GLY A 162 -4.52 -24.31 -2.78
C GLY A 162 -5.27 -25.26 -1.84
N ILE A 163 -5.12 -25.13 -0.52
CA ILE A 163 -5.81 -26.01 0.44
C ILE A 163 -6.96 -25.23 1.07
N VAL A 164 -8.19 -25.54 0.64
CA VAL A 164 -9.41 -24.88 1.14
C VAL A 164 -10.27 -25.85 1.95
N SER A 165 -10.12 -27.15 1.71
CA SER A 165 -10.90 -28.19 2.38
C SER A 165 -10.03 -29.18 3.15
N MET A 166 -10.61 -29.86 4.15
CA MET A 166 -9.93 -30.93 4.88
C MET A 166 -9.54 -32.11 3.96
N SER A 167 -10.24 -32.30 2.85
CA SER A 167 -9.99 -33.37 1.87
C SER A 167 -8.68 -33.17 1.11
N ASP A 168 -8.26 -31.91 0.96
CA ASP A 168 -7.02 -31.53 0.26
C ASP A 168 -5.79 -31.63 1.16
N LEU A 169 -6.00 -31.95 2.44
CA LEU A 169 -4.97 -31.97 3.47
C LEU A 169 -4.19 -33.28 3.43
N GLN A 170 -2.91 -33.21 3.04
CA GLN A 170 -2.01 -34.35 3.07
C GLN A 170 -1.23 -34.42 4.39
N VAL A 171 -1.11 -35.62 4.95
CA VAL A 171 -0.24 -35.88 6.10
C VAL A 171 1.21 -35.53 5.73
N GLY A 172 1.88 -34.78 6.58
CA GLY A 172 3.22 -34.24 6.35
C GLY A 172 3.25 -32.84 5.72
N ALA A 173 2.10 -32.32 5.24
CA ALA A 173 2.04 -30.96 4.71
C ALA A 173 2.38 -29.93 5.79
N VAL A 174 3.25 -28.98 5.43
CA VAL A 174 3.57 -27.83 6.27
C VAL A 174 2.69 -26.66 5.88
N LEU A 175 1.99 -26.09 6.85
CA LEU A 175 1.03 -25.01 6.68
C LEU A 175 1.27 -23.93 7.73
N THR A 176 0.83 -22.73 7.40
CA THR A 176 0.81 -21.59 8.31
C THR A 176 -0.62 -21.37 8.77
N GLY A 177 -0.77 -21.00 10.04
CA GLY A 177 -2.07 -20.86 10.68
C GLY A 177 -2.01 -19.93 11.87
N ARG A 178 -3.19 -19.59 12.41
CA ARG A 178 -3.33 -18.69 13.55
C ARG A 178 -3.92 -19.44 14.73
N VAL A 179 -3.35 -19.23 15.92
CA VAL A 179 -3.90 -19.82 17.16
C VAL A 179 -5.25 -19.18 17.45
N ASP A 180 -6.32 -19.98 17.46
CA ASP A 180 -7.67 -19.53 17.80
C ASP A 180 -7.86 -19.52 19.32
N ASN A 181 -7.46 -20.62 19.96
CA ASN A 181 -7.54 -20.77 21.42
C ASN A 181 -6.41 -21.65 21.96
N THR A 182 -6.03 -21.42 23.21
CA THR A 182 -5.00 -22.18 23.90
C THR A 182 -5.56 -22.81 25.18
N THR A 183 -5.34 -24.10 25.36
CA THR A 183 -5.80 -24.89 26.52
C THR A 183 -4.62 -25.60 27.19
N LEU A 184 -4.81 -26.10 28.42
CA LEU A 184 -3.74 -26.75 29.18
C LEU A 184 -3.15 -28.01 28.49
N PHE A 185 -3.92 -28.66 27.62
CA PHE A 185 -3.50 -29.88 26.92
C PHE A 185 -2.98 -29.60 25.50
N GLY A 186 -3.12 -28.38 24.99
CA GLY A 186 -2.70 -28.03 23.63
C GLY A 186 -3.31 -26.74 23.10
N SER A 187 -2.99 -26.43 21.85
CA SER A 187 -3.44 -25.22 21.17
C SER A 187 -4.25 -25.56 19.93
N PHE A 188 -5.36 -24.86 19.73
CA PHE A 188 -6.19 -24.96 18.54
C PHE A 188 -5.74 -23.90 17.53
N VAL A 189 -5.39 -24.36 16.33
CA VAL A 189 -4.86 -23.52 15.26
C VAL A 189 -5.77 -23.61 14.05
N ASP A 190 -6.21 -22.46 13.57
CA ASP A 190 -6.91 -22.35 12.31
C ASP A 190 -5.90 -22.33 11.16
N ILE A 191 -5.99 -23.36 10.30
CA ILE A 191 -5.18 -23.54 9.09
C ILE A 191 -6.00 -23.25 7.81
N GLY A 192 -7.23 -22.73 7.94
CA GLY A 192 -8.06 -22.28 6.82
C GLY A 192 -8.86 -23.38 6.12
N VAL A 193 -9.02 -24.55 6.73
CA VAL A 193 -9.76 -25.71 6.17
C VAL A 193 -11.17 -25.87 6.76
N GLY A 194 -11.68 -24.84 7.43
CA GLY A 194 -12.99 -24.81 8.08
C GLY A 194 -13.07 -25.50 9.45
N ARG A 195 -12.01 -26.21 9.89
CA ARG A 195 -11.90 -26.79 11.23
C ARG A 195 -10.52 -26.52 11.82
N ALA A 196 -10.49 -26.18 13.11
CA ALA A 196 -9.23 -25.99 13.84
C ALA A 196 -8.51 -27.33 14.07
N GLY A 197 -7.20 -27.34 13.84
CA GLY A 197 -6.33 -28.45 14.19
C GLY A 197 -5.79 -28.31 15.61
N LEU A 198 -5.56 -29.43 16.28
CA LEU A 198 -5.02 -29.45 17.64
C LEU A 198 -3.52 -29.75 17.61
N ILE A 199 -2.74 -28.85 18.19
CA ILE A 199 -1.35 -29.12 18.57
C ILE A 199 -1.36 -29.61 20.01
N HIS A 200 -1.02 -30.88 20.24
CA HIS A 200 -0.91 -31.42 21.59
C HIS A 200 0.30 -30.82 22.31
N LYS A 201 0.24 -30.66 23.64
CA LYS A 201 1.35 -30.11 24.44
C LYS A 201 2.71 -30.80 24.20
N SER A 202 2.69 -32.12 23.92
CA SER A 202 3.90 -32.90 23.63
C SER A 202 4.58 -32.50 22.32
N ASN A 203 3.82 -31.94 21.37
CA ASN A 203 4.32 -31.49 20.07
C ASN A 203 4.83 -30.03 20.13
N ILE A 204 4.64 -29.35 21.26
CA ILE A 204 5.14 -28.00 21.51
C ILE A 204 6.48 -28.11 22.23
N THR A 205 7.55 -28.32 21.46
CA THR A 205 8.91 -28.46 22.00
C THR A 205 9.54 -27.11 22.31
N LEU A 206 10.30 -27.01 23.42
CA LEU A 206 10.97 -25.78 23.85
C LEU A 206 11.93 -25.20 22.80
N ASP A 207 12.52 -26.05 21.96
CA ASP A 207 13.44 -25.64 20.87
C ASP A 207 12.73 -24.90 19.74
N LYS A 208 11.41 -25.14 19.59
CA LYS A 208 10.57 -24.55 18.55
C LYS A 208 9.95 -23.22 18.97
N LEU A 209 10.15 -22.82 20.23
CA LEU A 209 9.59 -21.61 20.82
C LEU A 209 10.63 -20.48 20.93
N PRO A 210 10.20 -19.22 20.75
CA PRO A 210 11.05 -18.07 20.99
C PRO A 210 11.59 -18.03 22.43
N VAL A 211 12.82 -17.53 22.60
CA VAL A 211 13.50 -17.42 23.90
C VAL A 211 12.64 -16.68 24.94
N SER A 212 11.88 -15.67 24.51
CA SER A 212 10.98 -14.88 25.34
C SER A 212 9.75 -15.64 25.86
N GLN A 213 9.32 -16.70 25.16
CA GLN A 213 8.09 -17.43 25.45
C GLN A 213 8.32 -18.76 26.19
N ARG A 214 9.59 -19.21 26.32
CA ARG A 214 9.96 -20.43 27.06
C ARG A 214 9.57 -20.43 28.54
N ARG A 215 9.22 -19.28 29.13
CA ARG A 215 8.85 -19.15 30.55
C ARG A 215 7.35 -19.27 30.83
N ARG A 216 6.47 -19.34 29.81
CA ARG A 216 5.02 -19.50 30.02
C ARG A 216 4.63 -20.98 30.12
N SER A 217 3.73 -21.32 31.04
CA SER A 217 3.13 -22.67 31.17
C SER A 217 2.30 -23.08 29.96
N LEU A 218 1.73 -22.10 29.23
CA LEU A 218 1.13 -22.28 27.91
C LEU A 218 1.99 -21.55 26.89
N ALA A 219 2.71 -22.32 26.09
CA ALA A 219 3.73 -21.87 25.16
C ALA A 219 3.23 -20.97 24.00
N LEU A 220 1.92 -20.99 23.69
CA LEU A 220 1.32 -20.24 22.58
C LEU A 220 0.14 -19.40 23.05
N GLY A 221 0.07 -18.13 22.66
CA GLY A 221 -1.06 -17.24 22.93
C GLY A 221 -2.11 -17.23 21.81
N PRO A 222 -3.40 -16.94 22.12
CA PRO A 222 -4.41 -16.70 21.10
C PRO A 222 -3.96 -15.57 20.15
N GLY A 223 -4.17 -15.77 18.86
CA GLY A 223 -3.86 -14.82 17.80
C GLY A 223 -2.42 -14.90 17.25
N GLU A 224 -1.53 -15.69 17.86
CA GLU A 224 -0.16 -15.89 17.36
C GLU A 224 -0.16 -16.65 16.02
N ARG A 225 0.78 -16.30 15.14
CA ARG A 225 0.99 -16.95 13.85
C ARG A 225 1.99 -18.09 14.03
N VAL A 226 1.65 -19.27 13.55
CA VAL A 226 2.46 -20.48 13.72
C VAL A 226 2.59 -21.23 12.41
N GLU A 227 3.75 -21.84 12.21
CA GLU A 227 3.97 -22.82 11.16
C GLU A 227 3.82 -24.22 11.77
N VAL A 228 2.94 -25.03 11.18
CA VAL A 228 2.51 -26.33 11.67
C VAL A 228 2.66 -27.40 10.59
N ARG A 229 2.86 -28.64 11.00
CA ARG A 229 2.88 -29.81 10.12
C ARG A 229 1.71 -30.72 10.46
N VAL A 230 1.02 -31.20 9.42
CA VAL A 230 -0.08 -32.15 9.58
C VAL A 230 0.48 -33.51 9.97
N LEU A 231 0.12 -34.03 11.13
CA LEU A 231 0.49 -35.38 11.59
C LEU A 231 -0.54 -36.44 11.19
N ASN A 232 -1.82 -36.10 11.32
CA ASN A 232 -2.91 -37.02 11.01
C ASN A 232 -4.18 -36.22 10.70
N VAL A 233 -5.00 -36.76 9.79
CA VAL A 233 -6.28 -36.18 9.37
C VAL A 233 -7.34 -37.26 9.47
N ASP A 234 -8.31 -37.06 10.36
CA ASP A 234 -9.47 -37.92 10.51
C ASP A 234 -10.69 -37.20 9.92
N LEU A 235 -11.04 -37.56 8.68
CA LEU A 235 -12.16 -36.97 7.95
C LEU A 235 -13.52 -37.36 8.54
N GLN A 236 -13.64 -38.56 9.15
CA GLN A 236 -14.91 -39.02 9.72
C GLN A 236 -15.27 -38.23 10.98
N ARG A 237 -14.28 -37.92 11.82
CA ARG A 237 -14.48 -37.14 13.06
C ARG A 237 -14.23 -35.65 12.88
N GLY A 238 -13.67 -35.25 11.73
CA GLY A 238 -13.22 -33.89 11.45
C GLY A 238 -12.16 -33.41 12.43
N ARG A 239 -11.16 -34.26 12.72
CA ARG A 239 -10.05 -33.94 13.63
C ARG A 239 -8.75 -33.87 12.85
N ILE A 240 -7.94 -32.87 13.15
CA ILE A 240 -6.65 -32.65 12.52
C ILE A 240 -5.61 -32.58 13.62
N GLY A 241 -4.65 -33.52 13.60
CA GLY A 241 -3.50 -33.52 14.49
C GLY A 241 -2.38 -32.71 13.89
N LEU A 242 -1.88 -31.72 14.62
CA LEU A 242 -0.83 -30.82 14.18
C LEU A 242 0.43 -30.96 15.06
N ASP A 243 1.59 -30.77 14.44
CA ASP A 243 2.89 -30.59 15.08
C ASP A 243 3.33 -29.14 14.88
N LEU A 244 3.77 -28.46 15.94
CA LEU A 244 4.35 -27.13 15.81
C LEU A 244 5.71 -27.26 15.12
N ILE A 245 6.04 -26.40 14.15
CA ILE A 245 7.41 -26.28 13.63
C ILE A 245 8.08 -25.07 14.26
N ARG A 246 7.43 -23.89 14.19
CA ARG A 246 7.91 -22.65 14.80
C ARG A 246 6.80 -21.61 14.91
N VAL A 247 7.02 -20.61 15.76
CA VAL A 247 6.18 -19.41 15.86
C VAL A 247 6.71 -18.37 14.89
N LEU A 248 5.83 -17.81 14.06
CA LEU A 248 6.16 -16.70 13.17
C LEU A 248 5.94 -15.38 13.95
N GLN A 249 7.00 -14.57 14.05
CA GLN A 249 6.95 -13.23 14.62
C GLN A 249 6.49 -12.21 13.57
#